data_AF-A0A6P0VC09-F1
#
_entry.id   AF-A0A6P0VC09-F1
#
_cell.length_a   1.000
_cell.length_b   1.000
_cell.length_c   1.000
_cell.angle_alpha   90.00
_cell.angle_beta   90.00
_cell.angle_gamma   90.00
#
_symmetry.space_group_name_H-M   'P 1'
#
loop_
_entity.id
_entity.type
_entity.pdbx_description
1 polymer ?
#
loop_
_entity_poly.entity_id
_entity_poly.type
_entity_poly.pdbx_seq_one_letter_code
_entity_poly.pdbx_strand_id
1 'polypeptide(L)'
;MTRILFWNIEQFGINKIRNPSRAIGNNTGGLTLYQAANQRRALLRRVIVATEPDIIVIIEVSSGDNRPNRELATSTGGMQALVYLQNYLNTLGVLFPGGWNQVPPLQVGLGARAEAVGVLYRRQNNNGAVLRYFTGPNTWGGGNGPSVDPRIINFSQPYGNNGQVNFDAMLMPPGLGAVRNIPAGALHNPRLPENQVAARVQQFTDAQNRRINYGGYREPYMVTFTETDNAGTVQRNLTLFCIHTSPQGNIPAHYVDGLANTQEIVEPLGANETRVVGGDFNLNLLLLNGAPSGAYNALTNNNYTLLVAPTAAGAAANVEQYKGYFSTHIRYPQLTAPSRFLWSDPGGGQPPRPQQDSFYPGYGYVGSNFVPVGTPFYAIDNILVWPFQGPPYNYQTTIMNLVTGTPFNAVAAADNPPQGIVNMPSAFGIFNPPPNWPPAPPAAAPNYPGIGGARNLTSWANYGRIRSTSDHFAVFANV
;
A
#
# COMPACT_ATOMS: atom_id res chain seq x y z
N MET A 1 7.45 -0.45 18.40
CA MET A 1 6.45 -0.34 17.31
C MET A 1 7.15 -0.61 15.99
N THR A 2 6.40 -1.13 15.02
CA THR A 2 6.87 -1.53 13.70
C THR A 2 6.26 -0.61 12.67
N ARG A 3 7.11 -0.08 11.80
CA ARG A 3 6.71 0.84 10.73
C ARG A 3 6.28 0.04 9.51
N ILE A 4 5.03 0.18 9.10
CA ILE A 4 4.46 -0.54 7.95
C ILE A 4 4.03 0.46 6.89
N LEU A 5 4.43 0.22 5.65
CA LEU A 5 4.02 0.98 4.48
C LEU A 5 3.18 0.09 3.56
N PHE A 6 1.90 0.39 3.40
CA PHE A 6 1.04 -0.23 2.38
C PHE A 6 1.00 0.66 1.15
N TRP A 7 1.20 0.10 -0.04
CA TRP A 7 1.13 0.85 -1.28
C TRP A 7 0.58 0.00 -2.42
N ASN A 8 -0.63 0.32 -2.90
CA ASN A 8 -1.05 -0.12 -4.22
C ASN A 8 -0.25 0.65 -5.28
N ILE A 9 0.48 -0.07 -6.13
CA ILE A 9 1.23 0.51 -7.24
C ILE A 9 0.71 -0.11 -8.53
N GLU A 10 -0.20 0.59 -9.22
CA GLU A 10 -0.85 0.18 -10.49
C GLU A 10 0.08 -0.65 -11.36
N GLN A 11 -0.15 -1.95 -11.51
CA GLN A 11 0.72 -2.84 -12.31
C GLN A 11 2.22 -2.73 -11.95
N PHE A 12 2.58 -3.00 -10.70
CA PHE A 12 3.97 -2.96 -10.27
C PHE A 12 4.82 -3.95 -11.07
N GLY A 13 5.88 -3.41 -11.67
CA GLY A 13 6.72 -4.12 -12.64
C GLY A 13 8.05 -3.43 -12.88
N ILE A 14 9.01 -4.20 -13.44
CA ILE A 14 10.40 -3.77 -13.58
C ILE A 14 10.49 -2.51 -14.43
N ASN A 15 9.63 -2.38 -15.44
CA ASN A 15 9.48 -1.20 -16.28
C ASN A 15 9.25 0.10 -15.49
N LYS A 16 8.65 0.05 -14.30
CA LYS A 16 8.47 1.23 -13.44
C LYS A 16 9.75 1.70 -12.78
N ILE A 17 10.66 0.80 -12.42
CA ILE A 17 11.83 1.11 -11.58
C ILE A 17 13.18 0.95 -12.30
N ARG A 18 13.19 0.18 -13.39
CA ARG A 18 14.33 -0.07 -14.26
C ARG A 18 13.84 -0.49 -15.66
N ASN A 19 13.91 0.42 -16.62
CA ASN A 19 13.69 0.09 -18.02
C ASN A 19 14.95 0.47 -18.82
N PRO A 20 15.72 -0.47 -19.38
CA PRO A 20 16.95 -0.12 -20.10
C PRO A 20 16.69 0.50 -21.48
N SER A 21 15.44 0.49 -21.97
CA SER A 21 15.12 1.00 -23.31
C SER A 21 15.40 2.49 -23.45
N ARG A 22 16.08 2.83 -24.55
CA ARG A 22 16.33 4.21 -24.99
C ARG A 22 15.20 4.77 -25.86
N ALA A 23 14.15 3.99 -26.12
CA ALA A 23 12.98 4.47 -26.85
C ALA A 23 12.31 5.61 -26.07
N ILE A 24 11.81 6.61 -26.81
CA ILE A 24 11.04 7.71 -26.22
C ILE A 24 9.69 7.16 -25.74
N GLY A 25 9.37 7.41 -24.48
CA GLY A 25 8.13 6.94 -23.87
C GLY A 25 6.95 7.85 -24.21
N ASN A 26 5.81 7.26 -24.53
CA ASN A 26 4.56 8.01 -24.65
C ASN A 26 4.22 8.70 -23.33
N ASN A 27 3.78 9.96 -23.39
CA ASN A 27 3.40 10.78 -22.22
C ASN A 27 4.53 10.99 -21.19
N THR A 28 5.80 10.77 -21.54
CA THR A 28 6.94 10.98 -20.65
C THR A 28 7.63 12.34 -20.80
N GLY A 29 7.00 13.29 -21.50
CA GLY A 29 7.58 14.61 -21.75
C GLY A 29 8.84 14.57 -22.61
N GLY A 30 8.93 13.60 -23.54
CA GLY A 30 10.09 13.44 -24.43
C GLY A 30 11.27 12.67 -23.81
N LEU A 31 11.09 12.08 -22.63
CA LEU A 31 12.11 11.25 -22.01
C LEU A 31 12.18 9.85 -22.65
N THR A 32 13.37 9.25 -22.57
CA THR A 32 13.50 7.81 -22.79
C THR A 32 12.78 7.04 -21.67
N LEU A 33 12.35 5.81 -21.97
CA LEU A 33 11.78 4.91 -20.97
C LEU A 33 12.74 4.67 -19.79
N TYR A 34 14.06 4.68 -20.04
CA TYR A 34 15.09 4.63 -19.00
C TYR A 34 15.06 5.83 -18.05
N GLN A 35 15.06 7.05 -18.59
CA GLN A 35 14.98 8.27 -17.78
C GLN A 35 13.65 8.32 -16.99
N ALA A 36 12.53 7.96 -17.63
CA ALA A 36 11.23 7.89 -16.99
C ALA A 36 11.20 6.89 -15.82
N ALA A 37 11.74 5.68 -16.01
CA ALA A 37 11.86 4.69 -14.94
C ALA A 37 12.76 5.16 -13.79
N ASN A 38 13.88 5.85 -14.08
CA ASN A 38 14.74 6.41 -13.05
C ASN A 38 14.02 7.49 -12.21
N GLN A 39 13.21 8.33 -12.84
CA GLN A 39 12.43 9.35 -12.11
C GLN A 39 11.34 8.74 -11.23
N ARG A 40 10.63 7.69 -11.70
CA ARG A 40 9.66 6.95 -10.89
C ARG A 40 10.34 6.22 -9.73
N ARG A 41 11.51 5.59 -9.96
CA ARG A 41 12.32 5.00 -8.89
C ARG A 41 12.72 6.03 -7.83
N ALA A 42 13.04 7.26 -8.22
CA ALA A 42 13.35 8.33 -7.28
C ALA A 42 12.15 8.71 -6.40
N LEU A 43 10.93 8.66 -6.94
CA LEU A 43 9.70 8.86 -6.15
C LEU A 43 9.46 7.72 -5.15
N LEU A 44 9.59 6.46 -5.58
CA LEU A 44 9.52 5.32 -4.66
C LEU A 44 10.53 5.46 -3.53
N ARG A 45 11.79 5.76 -3.87
CA ARG A 45 12.86 5.99 -2.89
C ARG A 45 12.49 7.11 -1.92
N ARG A 46 11.91 8.20 -2.39
CA ARG A 46 11.54 9.35 -1.54
C ARG A 46 10.54 8.94 -0.46
N VAL A 47 9.50 8.18 -0.82
CA VAL A 47 8.52 7.67 0.14
C VAL A 47 9.19 6.72 1.14
N ILE A 48 9.96 5.74 0.66
CA ILE A 48 10.61 4.73 1.52
C ILE A 48 11.63 5.38 2.47
N VAL A 49 12.39 6.38 2.02
CA VAL A 49 13.34 7.11 2.87
C VAL A 49 12.61 7.96 3.91
N ALA A 50 11.52 8.63 3.54
CA ALA A 50 10.77 9.47 4.47
C ALA A 50 10.09 8.64 5.58
N THR A 51 9.54 7.47 5.24
CA THR A 51 8.82 6.62 6.19
C THR A 51 9.72 5.66 6.96
N GLU A 52 10.92 5.39 6.42
CA GLU A 52 11.88 4.41 6.92
C GLU A 52 11.21 3.09 7.34
N PRO A 53 10.43 2.42 6.48
CA PRO A 53 9.58 1.32 6.90
C PRO A 53 10.42 0.14 7.40
N ASP A 54 9.83 -0.66 8.29
CA ASP A 54 10.34 -1.97 8.68
C ASP A 54 9.67 -3.09 7.87
N ILE A 55 8.46 -2.83 7.35
CA ILE A 55 7.73 -3.69 6.40
C ILE A 55 7.15 -2.82 5.28
N ILE A 56 7.35 -3.24 4.02
CA ILE A 56 6.75 -2.64 2.83
C ILE A 56 5.83 -3.68 2.20
N VAL A 57 4.56 -3.35 2.05
CA VAL A 57 3.56 -4.14 1.34
C VAL A 57 3.25 -3.43 0.02
N ILE A 58 3.57 -4.09 -1.09
CA ILE A 58 3.27 -3.65 -2.45
C ILE A 58 2.15 -4.50 -3.01
N ILE A 59 1.07 -3.84 -3.39
CA ILE A 59 -0.12 -4.45 -3.99
C ILE A 59 -0.07 -4.23 -5.51
N GLU A 60 -0.76 -5.08 -6.28
CA GLU A 60 -0.72 -5.11 -7.75
C GLU A 60 0.63 -5.50 -8.35
N VAL A 61 1.35 -6.43 -7.71
CA VAL A 61 2.55 -6.99 -8.34
C VAL A 61 2.12 -7.88 -9.51
N SER A 62 2.67 -7.60 -10.69
CA SER A 62 2.37 -8.39 -11.89
C SER A 62 2.81 -9.84 -11.70
N SER A 63 1.86 -10.79 -11.66
CA SER A 63 2.10 -12.24 -11.47
C SER A 63 2.33 -13.01 -12.77
N GLY A 64 1.93 -12.40 -13.89
CA GLY A 64 2.18 -12.69 -15.32
C GLY A 64 1.76 -14.04 -15.89
N ASP A 65 1.24 -14.96 -15.09
CA ASP A 65 0.31 -15.97 -15.61
C ASP A 65 -1.06 -15.86 -14.93
N ASN A 66 -2.09 -16.32 -15.64
CA ASN A 66 -3.48 -16.33 -15.19
C ASN A 66 -3.85 -17.70 -14.61
N ARG A 67 -2.87 -18.51 -14.20
CA ARG A 67 -3.14 -19.88 -13.75
C ARG A 67 -3.86 -19.80 -12.40
N PRO A 68 -4.92 -20.61 -12.21
CA PRO A 68 -5.77 -20.51 -11.03
C PRO A 68 -5.14 -21.11 -9.76
N ASN A 69 -3.84 -21.36 -9.75
CA ASN A 69 -3.24 -22.30 -8.80
C ASN A 69 -2.69 -21.65 -7.53
N ARG A 70 -2.66 -20.31 -7.45
CA ARG A 70 -2.23 -19.59 -6.23
C ARG A 70 -0.84 -20.01 -5.77
N GLU A 71 -0.01 -20.24 -6.78
CA GLU A 71 1.37 -20.69 -6.71
C GLU A 71 2.30 -19.48 -6.54
N LEU A 72 3.61 -19.73 -6.50
CA LEU A 72 4.59 -18.65 -6.65
C LEU A 72 4.33 -17.86 -7.92
N ALA A 73 4.41 -16.54 -7.82
CA ALA A 73 4.36 -15.68 -8.98
C ALA A 73 5.46 -16.05 -9.98
N THR A 74 5.14 -16.05 -11.27
CA THR A 74 6.09 -16.47 -12.30
C THR A 74 7.19 -15.42 -12.52
N SER A 75 8.28 -15.77 -13.20
CA SER A 75 9.41 -14.85 -13.48
C SER A 75 9.02 -13.72 -14.45
N THR A 76 8.31 -12.72 -13.95
CA THR A 76 7.69 -11.62 -14.71
C THR A 76 8.37 -10.29 -14.39
N GLY A 77 7.90 -9.22 -15.05
CA GLY A 77 8.30 -7.87 -14.69
C GLY A 77 8.02 -7.52 -13.23
N GLY A 78 6.91 -7.97 -12.64
CA GLY A 78 6.58 -7.74 -11.22
C GLY A 78 7.59 -8.40 -10.29
N MET A 79 7.92 -9.66 -10.56
CA MET A 79 8.91 -10.40 -9.79
C MET A 79 10.32 -9.82 -9.88
N GLN A 80 10.75 -9.48 -11.08
CA GLN A 80 12.03 -8.79 -11.29
C GLN A 80 12.08 -7.44 -10.55
N ALA A 81 10.95 -6.74 -10.45
CA ALA A 81 10.87 -5.47 -9.74
C ALA A 81 11.06 -5.65 -8.23
N LEU A 82 10.43 -6.67 -7.64
CA LEU A 82 10.58 -6.97 -6.21
C LEU A 82 12.03 -7.38 -5.89
N VAL A 83 12.62 -8.29 -6.66
CA VAL A 83 14.04 -8.68 -6.50
C VAL A 83 14.97 -7.46 -6.65
N TYR A 84 14.72 -6.62 -7.64
CA TYR A 84 15.49 -5.39 -7.82
C TYR A 84 15.34 -4.45 -6.63
N LEU A 85 14.12 -4.25 -6.11
CA LEU A 85 13.87 -3.38 -4.98
C LEU A 85 14.53 -3.91 -3.71
N GLN A 86 14.43 -5.21 -3.43
CA GLN A 86 15.14 -5.84 -2.31
C GLN A 86 16.65 -5.64 -2.40
N ASN A 87 17.24 -5.95 -3.55
CA ASN A 87 18.68 -5.75 -3.77
C ASN A 87 19.06 -4.28 -3.59
N TYR A 88 18.25 -3.37 -4.13
CA TYR A 88 18.47 -1.94 -3.98
C TYR A 88 18.45 -1.52 -2.50
N LEU A 89 17.46 -1.96 -1.71
CA LEU A 89 17.39 -1.67 -0.28
C LEU A 89 18.60 -2.23 0.48
N ASN A 90 19.06 -3.44 0.16
CA ASN A 90 20.26 -4.04 0.75
C ASN A 90 21.55 -3.31 0.37
N THR A 91 21.65 -2.78 -0.85
CA THR A 91 22.82 -1.98 -1.27
C THR A 91 22.88 -0.60 -0.61
N LEU A 92 21.74 -0.09 -0.14
CA LEU A 92 21.64 1.19 0.56
C LEU A 92 21.99 1.08 2.06
N GLY A 93 22.66 0.01 2.51
CA GLY A 93 22.78 -0.43 3.91
C GLY A 93 23.13 0.60 5.00
N VAL A 94 23.65 1.79 4.66
CA VAL A 94 23.77 2.93 5.61
C VAL A 94 22.42 3.60 5.88
N LEU A 95 21.61 3.80 4.85
CA LEU A 95 20.27 4.41 4.96
C LEU A 95 19.22 3.41 5.45
N PHE A 96 19.45 2.11 5.20
CA PHE A 96 18.54 1.05 5.62
C PHE A 96 19.31 -0.14 6.19
N PRO A 97 19.88 0.00 7.40
CA PRO A 97 20.60 -1.09 8.07
C PRO A 97 19.67 -2.25 8.42
N GLY A 98 20.24 -3.40 8.79
CA GLY A 98 19.48 -4.53 9.34
C GLY A 98 19.03 -5.59 8.33
N GLY A 99 19.33 -5.41 7.04
CA GLY A 99 19.10 -6.42 5.99
C GLY A 99 17.63 -6.60 5.61
N TRP A 100 17.33 -6.59 4.32
CA TRP A 100 15.99 -6.68 3.75
C TRP A 100 15.74 -8.05 3.15
N ASN A 101 14.76 -8.73 3.71
CA ASN A 101 14.18 -9.95 3.20
C ASN A 101 12.87 -9.64 2.47
N GLN A 102 12.39 -10.65 1.75
CA GLN A 102 11.13 -10.60 1.05
C GLN A 102 10.42 -11.94 1.24
N VAL A 103 9.14 -11.87 1.61
CA VAL A 103 8.26 -13.03 1.59
C VAL A 103 8.06 -13.44 0.13
N PRO A 104 8.31 -14.71 -0.24
CA PRO A 104 8.09 -15.18 -1.60
C PRO A 104 6.65 -14.93 -2.02
N PRO A 105 6.43 -14.12 -3.07
CA PRO A 105 5.10 -13.63 -3.40
C PRO A 105 4.30 -14.73 -4.09
N LEU A 106 3.15 -15.03 -3.51
CA LEU A 106 2.17 -15.97 -4.07
C LEU A 106 1.08 -15.21 -4.83
N GLN A 107 0.50 -15.88 -5.81
CA GLN A 107 -0.62 -15.36 -6.56
C GLN A 107 -1.90 -15.37 -5.71
N VAL A 108 -2.63 -14.27 -5.73
CA VAL A 108 -3.98 -14.14 -5.18
C VAL A 108 -4.97 -13.90 -6.32
N GLY A 109 -6.18 -14.42 -6.14
CA GLY A 109 -7.22 -14.35 -7.16
C GLY A 109 -7.08 -15.36 -8.29
N LEU A 110 -7.93 -15.21 -9.31
CA LEU A 110 -8.10 -16.20 -10.39
C LEU A 110 -8.17 -15.52 -11.77
N GLY A 111 -7.67 -16.22 -12.80
CA GLY A 111 -7.79 -15.80 -14.20
C GLY A 111 -7.11 -14.46 -14.49
N ALA A 112 -7.74 -13.62 -15.32
CA ALA A 112 -7.23 -12.29 -15.71
C ALA A 112 -7.18 -11.26 -14.57
N ARG A 113 -7.57 -11.66 -13.35
CA ARG A 113 -7.58 -10.84 -12.14
C ARG A 113 -6.56 -11.33 -11.12
N ALA A 114 -5.80 -12.36 -11.46
CA ALA A 114 -4.69 -12.84 -10.65
C ALA A 114 -3.59 -11.79 -10.60
N GLU A 115 -3.07 -11.57 -9.40
CA GLU A 115 -1.91 -10.71 -9.13
C GLU A 115 -1.10 -11.33 -8.00
N ALA A 116 0.03 -10.73 -7.68
CA ALA A 116 0.80 -11.09 -6.51
C ALA A 116 0.89 -9.91 -5.54
N VAL A 117 1.17 -10.22 -4.28
CA VAL A 117 1.47 -9.21 -3.24
C VAL A 117 2.93 -9.36 -2.84
N GLY A 118 3.67 -8.25 -2.91
CA GLY A 118 5.06 -8.19 -2.48
C GLY A 118 5.15 -7.72 -1.05
N VAL A 119 5.71 -8.54 -0.15
CA VAL A 119 5.98 -8.12 1.24
C VAL A 119 7.49 -8.16 1.48
N LEU A 120 8.11 -6.98 1.54
CA LEU A 120 9.50 -6.82 1.94
C LEU A 120 9.55 -6.46 3.41
N TYR A 121 10.47 -7.06 4.15
CA TYR A 121 10.63 -6.78 5.58
C TYR A 121 12.09 -6.70 5.95
N ARG A 122 12.39 -5.86 6.93
CA ARG A 122 13.72 -5.73 7.49
C ARG A 122 13.92 -6.78 8.59
N ARG A 123 15.04 -7.51 8.55
CA ARG A 123 15.35 -8.59 9.53
C ARG A 123 15.66 -8.04 10.90
N GLN A 124 16.22 -6.83 10.97
CA GLN A 124 16.52 -6.14 12.20
C GLN A 124 16.14 -4.67 12.05
N ASN A 125 15.43 -4.09 13.01
CA ASN A 125 15.05 -2.67 12.92
C ASN A 125 16.26 -1.72 12.96
N ASN A 126 16.04 -0.42 12.70
CA ASN A 126 17.12 0.58 12.53
C ASN A 126 18.14 0.62 13.69
N ASN A 127 17.70 0.43 14.93
CA ASN A 127 18.55 0.53 16.11
C ASN A 127 19.10 -0.82 16.59
N GLY A 128 18.83 -1.90 15.86
CA GLY A 128 19.34 -3.21 16.20
C GLY A 128 18.61 -3.93 17.34
N ALA A 129 17.53 -3.37 17.89
CA ALA A 129 16.90 -3.88 19.11
C ALA A 129 15.86 -4.99 18.85
N VAL A 130 15.29 -5.03 17.65
CA VAL A 130 14.22 -5.97 17.28
C VAL A 130 14.67 -6.82 16.11
N LEU A 131 14.63 -8.15 16.28
CA LEU A 131 14.83 -9.12 15.22
C LEU A 131 13.47 -9.63 14.73
N ARG A 132 13.26 -9.64 13.42
CA ARG A 132 12.01 -10.04 12.78
C ARG A 132 12.20 -11.29 11.94
N TYR A 133 11.33 -12.26 12.13
CA TYR A 133 11.31 -13.54 11.42
C TYR A 133 10.00 -13.67 10.65
N PHE A 134 10.05 -14.13 9.40
CA PHE A 134 8.84 -14.54 8.69
C PHE A 134 8.43 -15.93 9.16
N THR A 135 7.18 -16.11 9.59
CA THR A 135 6.75 -17.32 10.30
C THR A 135 5.55 -18.03 9.67
N GLY A 136 5.00 -17.52 8.57
CA GLY A 136 3.95 -18.19 7.80
C GLY A 136 2.70 -17.33 7.65
N PRO A 137 1.48 -17.88 7.87
CA PRO A 137 1.17 -19.03 8.73
C PRO A 137 1.26 -20.41 8.07
N ASN A 138 1.30 -20.48 6.73
CA ASN A 138 1.38 -21.75 6.01
C ASN A 138 2.84 -22.27 5.96
N THR A 139 3.01 -23.51 5.50
CA THR A 139 4.33 -24.06 5.14
C THR A 139 4.49 -24.14 3.63
N TRP A 140 5.73 -24.25 3.18
CA TRP A 140 6.05 -24.45 1.77
C TRP A 140 6.11 -25.93 1.43
N GLY A 141 5.29 -26.36 0.47
CA GLY A 141 5.24 -27.75 0.02
C GLY A 141 6.35 -28.15 -0.96
N GLY A 142 7.17 -27.19 -1.43
CA GLY A 142 8.24 -27.42 -2.38
C GLY A 142 7.88 -27.08 -3.84
N GLY A 143 8.92 -26.99 -4.68
CA GLY A 143 8.77 -26.70 -6.11
C GLY A 143 8.19 -25.32 -6.39
N ASN A 144 7.27 -25.24 -7.36
CA ASN A 144 6.47 -24.06 -7.68
C ASN A 144 5.02 -24.17 -7.16
N GLY A 145 4.72 -25.11 -6.25
CA GLY A 145 3.35 -25.43 -5.83
C GLY A 145 2.66 -24.34 -4.99
N PRO A 146 1.44 -24.54 -4.50
CA PRO A 146 0.80 -23.60 -3.59
C PRO A 146 1.41 -23.68 -2.18
N SER A 147 1.16 -22.66 -1.36
CA SER A 147 1.38 -22.81 0.08
C SER A 147 0.40 -23.82 0.67
N VAL A 148 0.84 -24.54 1.71
CA VAL A 148 0.08 -25.62 2.31
C VAL A 148 -0.21 -25.36 3.78
N ASP A 149 -1.39 -25.77 4.24
CA ASP A 149 -1.73 -25.75 5.66
C ASP A 149 -0.77 -26.70 6.42
N PRO A 150 -0.06 -26.22 7.47
CA PRO A 150 0.90 -27.02 8.21
C PRO A 150 0.28 -28.24 8.92
N ARG A 151 -1.06 -28.29 9.08
CA ARG A 151 -1.78 -29.43 9.66
C ARG A 151 -1.89 -30.61 8.69
N ILE A 152 -1.68 -30.39 7.39
CA ILE A 152 -1.63 -31.47 6.40
C ILE A 152 -0.23 -32.07 6.45
N ILE A 153 -0.13 -33.41 6.53
CA ILE A 153 1.16 -34.13 6.57
C ILE A 153 1.99 -33.75 5.34
N ASN A 154 2.92 -32.83 5.51
CA ASN A 154 3.80 -32.35 4.47
C ASN A 154 5.21 -32.24 5.03
N PHE A 155 6.18 -32.61 4.21
CA PHE A 155 7.57 -32.32 4.47
C PHE A 155 7.77 -30.86 4.06
N SER A 156 7.96 -29.96 5.02
CA SER A 156 8.29 -28.57 4.73
C SER A 156 9.63 -28.53 3.97
N GLN A 157 9.61 -28.07 2.73
CA GLN A 157 10.80 -28.00 1.87
C GLN A 157 11.27 -26.55 1.73
N PRO A 158 12.57 -26.30 1.53
CA PRO A 158 13.03 -24.99 1.11
C PRO A 158 12.38 -24.52 -0.20
N TYR A 159 12.31 -23.21 -0.39
CA TYR A 159 11.89 -22.64 -1.66
C TYR A 159 12.80 -23.07 -2.82
N GLY A 160 12.19 -23.30 -3.97
CA GLY A 160 12.90 -23.66 -5.20
C GLY A 160 13.34 -22.44 -6.00
N ASN A 161 13.90 -22.73 -7.17
CA ASN A 161 14.19 -21.76 -8.22
C ASN A 161 13.17 -21.92 -9.36
N ASN A 162 12.69 -20.80 -9.91
CA ASN A 162 11.86 -20.79 -11.11
C ASN A 162 12.46 -19.88 -12.17
N GLY A 163 13.05 -20.46 -13.22
CA GLY A 163 13.75 -19.70 -14.25
C GLY A 163 14.91 -18.88 -13.67
N GLN A 164 14.83 -17.55 -13.79
CA GLN A 164 15.85 -16.62 -13.27
C GLN A 164 15.61 -16.19 -11.81
N VAL A 165 14.51 -16.63 -11.19
CA VAL A 165 14.12 -16.19 -9.85
C VAL A 165 14.48 -17.28 -8.83
N ASN A 166 15.33 -16.90 -7.87
CA ASN A 166 15.62 -17.71 -6.69
C ASN A 166 14.77 -17.20 -5.52
N PHE A 167 13.72 -17.95 -5.17
CA PHE A 167 12.80 -17.57 -4.10
C PHE A 167 13.41 -17.79 -2.71
N ASP A 168 14.30 -18.78 -2.56
CA ASP A 168 15.05 -18.95 -1.32
C ASP A 168 15.91 -17.72 -1.03
N ALA A 169 16.55 -17.15 -2.06
CA ALA A 169 17.32 -15.92 -1.96
C ALA A 169 16.48 -14.66 -1.64
N MET A 170 15.15 -14.71 -1.76
CA MET A 170 14.29 -13.62 -1.29
C MET A 170 14.20 -13.61 0.24
N LEU A 171 14.12 -14.78 0.87
CA LEU A 171 14.16 -14.88 2.34
C LEU A 171 15.59 -14.85 2.87
N MET A 172 16.56 -15.27 2.06
CA MET A 172 17.97 -15.32 2.42
C MET A 172 18.87 -14.68 1.36
N PRO A 173 18.85 -13.34 1.24
CA PRO A 173 19.67 -12.63 0.28
C PRO A 173 21.16 -12.90 0.49
N PRO A 174 21.96 -13.00 -0.59
CA PRO A 174 23.40 -13.12 -0.50
C PRO A 174 24.01 -12.01 0.38
N GLY A 175 24.92 -12.39 1.27
CA GLY A 175 25.60 -11.45 2.17
C GLY A 175 24.87 -11.16 3.50
N LEU A 176 23.66 -11.67 3.72
CA LEU A 176 22.95 -11.52 4.99
C LEU A 176 23.10 -12.72 5.95
N GLY A 177 23.88 -13.74 5.59
CA GLY A 177 24.15 -14.91 6.45
C GLY A 177 23.23 -16.12 6.17
N ALA A 178 23.22 -17.10 7.08
CA ALA A 178 22.51 -18.37 6.90
C ALA A 178 21.02 -18.29 7.25
N VAL A 179 20.26 -19.27 6.73
CA VAL A 179 18.83 -19.46 7.04
C VAL A 179 18.63 -19.49 8.55
N ARG A 180 17.71 -18.69 9.07
CA ARG A 180 17.39 -18.69 10.51
C ARG A 180 16.24 -19.63 10.80
N ASN A 181 16.31 -20.26 11.96
CA ASN A 181 15.18 -20.97 12.54
C ASN A 181 14.25 -19.98 13.24
N ILE A 182 12.95 -20.21 13.09
CA ILE A 182 11.90 -19.45 13.76
C ILE A 182 11.99 -19.70 15.28
N PRO A 183 11.90 -18.66 16.13
CA PRO A 183 11.92 -18.81 17.58
C PRO A 183 10.88 -19.80 18.10
N ALA A 184 11.22 -20.56 19.15
CA ALA A 184 10.34 -21.61 19.67
C ALA A 184 9.00 -21.11 20.22
N GLY A 185 8.92 -19.84 20.63
CA GLY A 185 7.69 -19.19 21.11
C GLY A 185 6.88 -18.47 20.03
N ALA A 186 7.23 -18.63 18.74
CA ALA A 186 6.50 -18.02 17.64
C ALA A 186 5.06 -18.57 17.53
N LEU A 187 4.12 -17.73 17.12
CA LEU A 187 2.71 -18.12 16.94
C LEU A 187 2.54 -19.21 15.87
N HIS A 188 3.32 -19.12 14.79
CA HIS A 188 3.27 -20.07 13.68
C HIS A 188 4.63 -20.69 13.44
N ASN A 189 4.61 -21.97 13.07
CA ASN A 189 5.76 -22.73 12.59
C ASN A 189 7.03 -22.61 13.46
N PRO A 190 6.93 -22.71 14.80
CA PRO A 190 8.10 -22.56 15.67
C PRO A 190 9.16 -23.59 15.32
N ARG A 191 10.44 -23.19 15.37
CA ARG A 191 11.63 -24.00 15.05
C ARG A 191 11.81 -24.39 13.59
N LEU A 192 10.84 -24.15 12.72
CA LEU A 192 11.05 -24.34 11.28
C LEU A 192 12.00 -23.25 10.73
N PRO A 193 12.80 -23.55 9.70
CA PRO A 193 13.56 -22.54 8.98
C PRO A 193 12.63 -21.54 8.27
N GLU A 194 12.98 -20.24 8.23
CA GLU A 194 12.17 -19.20 7.56
C GLU A 194 11.90 -19.53 6.07
N ASN A 195 12.83 -20.22 5.40
CA ASN A 195 12.68 -20.61 4.00
C ASN A 195 11.80 -21.84 3.77
N GLN A 196 11.14 -22.35 4.79
CA GLN A 196 10.20 -23.47 4.71
C GLN A 196 8.76 -23.07 5.08
N VAL A 197 8.54 -21.80 5.42
CA VAL A 197 7.21 -21.25 5.72
C VAL A 197 6.71 -20.38 4.58
N ALA A 198 5.39 -20.19 4.49
CA ALA A 198 4.73 -19.53 3.38
C ALA A 198 3.53 -18.69 3.81
N ALA A 199 3.19 -17.68 3.01
CA ALA A 199 1.99 -16.89 3.21
C ALA A 199 0.74 -17.77 2.98
N ARG A 200 -0.37 -17.44 3.63
CA ARG A 200 -1.67 -18.03 3.30
C ARG A 200 -2.39 -17.13 2.30
N VAL A 201 -2.81 -17.72 1.18
CA VAL A 201 -3.50 -17.03 0.07
C VAL A 201 -4.82 -17.69 -0.30
N GLN A 202 -5.23 -18.71 0.45
CA GLN A 202 -6.44 -19.46 0.16
C GLN A 202 -6.93 -20.25 1.38
N GLN A 203 -8.11 -20.86 1.19
CA GLN A 203 -8.77 -21.74 2.17
C GLN A 203 -9.15 -21.01 3.47
N PHE A 204 -9.39 -19.70 3.38
CA PHE A 204 -10.03 -18.95 4.45
C PHE A 204 -11.45 -19.46 4.68
N THR A 205 -11.79 -19.68 5.95
CA THR A 205 -13.08 -20.21 6.37
C THR A 205 -13.77 -19.29 7.35
N ASP A 206 -15.09 -19.42 7.48
CA ASP A 206 -15.82 -18.85 8.61
C ASP A 206 -15.72 -19.72 9.87
N ALA A 207 -16.35 -19.26 10.95
CA ALA A 207 -16.43 -19.98 12.22
C ALA A 207 -17.12 -21.36 12.12
N GLN A 208 -17.82 -21.66 11.03
CA GLN A 208 -18.43 -22.97 10.75
C GLN A 208 -17.56 -23.81 9.79
N ASN A 209 -16.30 -23.43 9.57
CA ASN A 209 -15.38 -24.05 8.60
C ASN A 209 -15.88 -24.03 7.15
N ARG A 210 -16.80 -23.13 6.80
CA ARG A 210 -17.25 -22.95 5.42
C ARG A 210 -16.31 -21.98 4.72
N ARG A 211 -15.91 -22.31 3.49
CA ARG A 211 -15.03 -21.44 2.70
C ARG A 211 -15.69 -20.08 2.46
N ILE A 212 -14.97 -19.00 2.77
CA ILE A 212 -15.42 -17.64 2.44
C ILE A 212 -15.30 -17.44 0.93
N ASN A 213 -16.37 -16.94 0.31
CA ASN A 213 -16.35 -16.48 -1.07
C ASN A 213 -16.17 -14.96 -1.12
N TYR A 214 -14.96 -14.50 -1.45
CA TYR A 214 -14.65 -13.08 -1.64
C TYR A 214 -15.09 -12.55 -3.02
N GLY A 215 -16.24 -13.01 -3.51
CA GLY A 215 -16.83 -12.57 -4.79
C GLY A 215 -16.03 -12.97 -6.04
N GLY A 216 -15.10 -13.95 -5.94
CA GLY A 216 -14.32 -14.42 -7.09
C GLY A 216 -13.19 -13.49 -7.56
N TYR A 217 -12.74 -12.55 -6.71
CA TYR A 217 -11.66 -11.61 -7.06
C TYR A 217 -10.32 -12.04 -6.52
N ARG A 218 -10.00 -11.72 -5.26
CA ARG A 218 -8.67 -11.94 -4.66
C ARG A 218 -8.79 -12.20 -3.16
N GLU A 219 -8.48 -13.41 -2.71
CA GLU A 219 -8.35 -13.68 -1.28
C GLU A 219 -7.31 -12.77 -0.60
N PRO A 220 -7.42 -12.53 0.73
CA PRO A 220 -6.39 -11.82 1.49
C PRO A 220 -5.03 -12.51 1.38
N TYR A 221 -3.96 -11.71 1.27
CA TYR A 221 -2.60 -12.22 1.39
C TYR A 221 -2.16 -12.15 2.86
N MET A 222 -2.22 -13.27 3.56
CA MET A 222 -1.94 -13.36 4.99
C MET A 222 -0.47 -13.75 5.23
N VAL A 223 0.25 -12.91 5.97
CA VAL A 223 1.62 -13.17 6.44
C VAL A 223 1.72 -12.92 7.94
N THR A 224 2.54 -13.71 8.63
CA THR A 224 2.85 -13.48 10.04
C THR A 224 4.35 -13.32 10.23
N PHE A 225 4.71 -12.37 11.07
CA PHE A 225 6.06 -12.13 11.54
C PHE A 225 6.14 -12.34 13.04
N THR A 226 7.26 -12.88 13.51
CA THR A 226 7.58 -12.91 14.94
C THR A 226 8.72 -11.95 15.20
N GLU A 227 8.54 -11.08 16.18
CA GLU A 227 9.53 -10.10 16.62
C GLU A 227 10.11 -10.52 17.96
N THR A 228 11.45 -10.59 18.02
CA THR A 228 12.19 -10.91 19.24
C THR A 228 13.10 -9.76 19.65
N ASP A 229 13.49 -9.76 20.92
CA ASP A 229 14.68 -9.03 21.35
C ASP A 229 15.97 -9.72 20.87
N ASN A 230 17.11 -9.14 21.21
CA ASN A 230 18.44 -9.69 20.89
C ASN A 230 18.78 -10.98 21.66
N ALA A 231 18.04 -11.32 22.73
CA ALA A 231 18.18 -12.58 23.45
C ALA A 231 17.35 -13.71 22.80
N GLY A 232 16.55 -13.40 21.78
CA GLY A 232 15.68 -14.36 21.09
C GLY A 232 14.34 -14.57 21.79
N THR A 233 13.99 -13.76 22.79
CA THR A 233 12.70 -13.82 23.47
C THR A 233 11.63 -13.22 22.57
N VAL A 234 10.53 -13.95 22.35
CA VAL A 234 9.40 -13.46 21.55
C VAL A 234 8.70 -12.32 22.28
N GLN A 235 8.70 -11.15 21.66
CA GLN A 235 8.07 -9.94 22.17
C GLN A 235 6.68 -9.75 21.57
N ARG A 236 6.52 -10.08 20.29
CA ARG A 236 5.27 -9.88 19.55
C ARG A 236 5.16 -10.81 18.35
N ASN A 237 3.94 -11.19 18.01
CA ASN A 237 3.58 -11.73 16.70
C ASN A 237 2.77 -10.67 15.94
N LEU A 238 3.09 -10.45 14.67
CA LEU A 238 2.47 -9.43 13.82
C LEU A 238 1.91 -10.12 12.58
N THR A 239 0.59 -10.26 12.51
CA THR A 239 -0.11 -10.87 11.38
C THR A 239 -0.68 -9.76 10.50
N LEU A 240 -0.35 -9.78 9.20
CA LEU A 240 -0.84 -8.83 8.21
C LEU A 240 -1.75 -9.54 7.22
N PHE A 241 -2.92 -8.97 6.97
CA PHE A 241 -3.81 -9.31 5.87
C PHE A 241 -3.73 -8.19 4.84
N CYS A 242 -3.05 -8.47 3.72
CA CYS A 242 -2.91 -7.50 2.64
C CYS A 242 -4.09 -7.64 1.69
N ILE A 243 -4.82 -6.55 1.49
CA ILE A 243 -6.11 -6.54 0.79
C ILE A 243 -6.01 -5.84 -0.56
N HIS A 244 -6.61 -6.45 -1.58
CA HIS A 244 -6.93 -5.78 -2.83
C HIS A 244 -8.26 -6.30 -3.38
N THR A 245 -9.33 -5.53 -3.19
CA THR A 245 -10.64 -5.89 -3.74
C THR A 245 -10.92 -5.16 -5.06
N SER A 246 -11.93 -5.60 -5.82
CA SER A 246 -12.29 -4.98 -7.10
C SER A 246 -13.22 -3.78 -6.90
N PRO A 247 -13.05 -2.66 -7.64
CA PRO A 247 -13.93 -1.50 -7.54
C PRO A 247 -15.33 -1.70 -8.15
N GLN A 248 -15.67 -2.90 -8.63
CA GLN A 248 -16.90 -3.15 -9.38
C GLN A 248 -18.12 -3.34 -8.47
N GLY A 249 -19.19 -2.58 -8.70
CA GLY A 249 -20.48 -2.77 -8.04
C GLY A 249 -20.39 -2.85 -6.51
N ASN A 250 -21.07 -3.84 -5.91
CA ASN A 250 -21.10 -4.04 -4.45
C ASN A 250 -19.98 -4.97 -3.93
N ILE A 251 -19.05 -5.38 -4.80
CA ILE A 251 -17.97 -6.31 -4.43
C ILE A 251 -17.10 -5.79 -3.28
N PRO A 252 -16.70 -4.50 -3.25
CA PRO A 252 -15.93 -3.99 -2.12
C PRO A 252 -16.63 -4.18 -0.76
N ALA A 253 -17.95 -3.92 -0.69
CA ALA A 253 -18.73 -4.08 0.54
C ALA A 253 -18.83 -5.55 0.96
N HIS A 254 -19.22 -6.45 0.03
CA HIS A 254 -19.25 -7.89 0.29
C HIS A 254 -17.88 -8.45 0.68
N TYR A 255 -16.80 -7.85 0.17
CA TYR A 255 -15.44 -8.24 0.52
C TYR A 255 -15.16 -7.96 1.99
N VAL A 256 -15.48 -6.76 2.48
CA VAL A 256 -15.31 -6.40 3.90
C VAL A 256 -16.18 -7.26 4.81
N ASP A 257 -17.41 -7.58 4.40
CA ASP A 257 -18.24 -8.56 5.12
C ASP A 257 -17.58 -9.94 5.15
N GLY A 258 -16.98 -10.38 4.04
CA GLY A 258 -16.20 -11.61 3.97
C GLY A 258 -15.01 -11.61 4.93
N LEU A 259 -14.25 -10.51 4.99
CA LEU A 259 -13.16 -10.33 5.95
C LEU A 259 -13.65 -10.44 7.40
N ALA A 260 -14.76 -9.76 7.72
CA ALA A 260 -15.36 -9.76 9.04
C ALA A 260 -15.98 -11.11 9.45
N ASN A 261 -16.07 -12.07 8.52
CA ASN A 261 -16.48 -13.45 8.80
C ASN A 261 -15.33 -14.44 8.66
N THR A 262 -14.13 -13.99 8.30
CA THR A 262 -12.95 -14.86 8.13
C THR A 262 -12.36 -15.20 9.48
N GLN A 263 -12.29 -16.50 9.80
CA GLN A 263 -11.85 -16.99 11.10
C GLN A 263 -10.51 -16.38 11.53
N GLU A 264 -9.49 -16.41 10.68
CA GLU A 264 -8.15 -15.90 11.00
C GLU A 264 -8.14 -14.39 11.26
N ILE A 265 -9.13 -13.66 10.76
CA ILE A 265 -9.27 -12.21 10.96
C ILE A 265 -9.97 -11.93 12.29
N VAL A 266 -11.02 -12.68 12.63
CA VAL A 266 -11.95 -12.32 13.72
C VAL A 266 -11.92 -13.23 14.95
N GLU A 267 -11.23 -14.38 14.89
CA GLU A 267 -11.06 -15.22 16.08
C GLU A 267 -10.25 -14.49 17.17
N PRO A 268 -10.30 -14.90 18.44
CA PRO A 268 -9.45 -14.31 19.46
C PRO A 268 -7.98 -14.26 19.04
N LEU A 269 -7.28 -13.18 19.39
CA LEU A 269 -5.86 -13.01 19.11
C LEU A 269 -5.04 -14.16 19.72
N GLY A 270 -4.05 -14.64 18.98
CA GLY A 270 -3.03 -15.54 19.49
C GLY A 270 -2.12 -14.86 20.51
N ALA A 271 -1.18 -15.63 21.08
CA ALA A 271 -0.25 -15.13 22.09
C ALA A 271 0.57 -13.92 21.57
N ASN A 272 0.42 -12.78 22.25
CA ASN A 272 1.07 -11.51 21.90
C ASN A 272 0.86 -11.09 20.43
N GLU A 273 -0.28 -11.43 19.83
CA GLU A 273 -0.56 -11.18 18.41
C GLU A 273 -1.19 -9.80 18.17
N THR A 274 -0.54 -8.95 17.37
CA THR A 274 -1.21 -7.83 16.71
C THR A 274 -1.62 -8.25 15.30
N ARG A 275 -2.90 -8.09 14.96
CA ARG A 275 -3.41 -8.26 13.60
C ARG A 275 -3.57 -6.91 12.91
N VAL A 276 -3.19 -6.85 11.65
CA VAL A 276 -3.32 -5.67 10.80
C VAL A 276 -4.00 -6.08 9.50
N VAL A 277 -5.06 -5.39 9.13
CA VAL A 277 -5.72 -5.53 7.82
C VAL A 277 -5.48 -4.25 7.06
N GLY A 278 -4.83 -4.30 5.90
CA GLY A 278 -4.47 -3.07 5.18
C GLY A 278 -4.29 -3.27 3.68
N GLY A 279 -4.47 -2.20 2.93
CA GLY A 279 -4.35 -2.21 1.48
C GLY A 279 -5.44 -1.39 0.78
N ASP A 280 -5.76 -1.80 -0.44
CA ASP A 280 -6.77 -1.18 -1.28
C ASP A 280 -8.12 -1.90 -1.14
N PHE A 281 -9.04 -1.25 -0.42
CA PHE A 281 -10.38 -1.76 -0.19
C PHE A 281 -11.36 -1.31 -1.25
N ASN A 282 -11.00 -0.41 -2.18
CA ASN A 282 -11.92 0.18 -3.14
C ASN A 282 -13.26 0.64 -2.51
N LEU A 283 -13.23 1.01 -1.23
CA LEU A 283 -14.35 1.42 -0.40
C LEU A 283 -14.08 2.79 0.15
N ASN A 284 -14.91 3.75 -0.23
CA ASN A 284 -14.70 5.11 0.21
C ASN A 284 -14.99 5.26 1.70
N LEU A 285 -14.02 5.77 2.45
CA LEU A 285 -14.11 6.06 3.87
C LEU A 285 -15.21 7.09 4.20
N LEU A 286 -15.48 8.00 3.27
CA LEU A 286 -16.38 9.14 3.47
C LEU A 286 -17.57 9.08 2.49
N LEU A 287 -18.69 9.65 2.89
CA LEU A 287 -19.81 9.97 1.99
C LEU A 287 -19.47 11.23 1.19
N LEU A 288 -20.34 11.58 0.22
CA LEU A 288 -20.17 12.78 -0.59
C LEU A 288 -20.11 14.03 0.30
N ASN A 289 -21.01 14.12 1.29
CA ASN A 289 -21.00 15.18 2.29
C ASN A 289 -19.86 15.05 3.32
N GLY A 290 -18.79 14.30 3.03
CA GLY A 290 -17.61 14.08 3.85
C GLY A 290 -17.83 13.36 5.19
N ALA A 291 -19.05 12.98 5.55
CA ALA A 291 -19.34 12.22 6.78
C ALA A 291 -18.74 10.80 6.68
N PRO A 292 -18.44 10.12 7.81
CA PRO A 292 -18.00 8.73 7.77
C PRO A 292 -19.01 7.85 7.04
N SER A 293 -18.56 7.02 6.10
CA SER A 293 -19.46 6.13 5.34
C SER A 293 -19.93 4.90 6.12
N GLY A 294 -19.24 4.56 7.21
CA GLY A 294 -19.45 3.29 7.92
C GLY A 294 -18.94 2.06 7.14
N ALA A 295 -18.20 2.25 6.04
CA ALA A 295 -17.75 1.16 5.17
C ALA A 295 -16.89 0.09 5.87
N TYR A 296 -16.28 0.44 7.01
CA TYR A 296 -15.42 -0.45 7.79
C TYR A 296 -16.09 -1.01 9.06
N ASN A 297 -17.38 -0.73 9.28
CA ASN A 297 -18.10 -1.10 10.52
C ASN A 297 -18.02 -2.60 10.82
N ALA A 298 -18.09 -3.46 9.79
CA ALA A 298 -17.99 -4.90 9.96
C ALA A 298 -16.66 -5.34 10.61
N LEU A 299 -15.55 -4.65 10.32
CA LEU A 299 -14.25 -4.91 10.95
C LEU A 299 -14.09 -4.18 12.28
N THR A 300 -14.53 -2.92 12.39
CA THR A 300 -14.39 -2.18 13.66
C THR A 300 -15.25 -2.76 14.78
N ASN A 301 -16.35 -3.44 14.44
CA ASN A 301 -17.15 -4.23 15.39
C ASN A 301 -16.41 -5.49 15.89
N ASN A 302 -15.32 -5.90 15.23
CA ASN A 302 -14.44 -7.00 15.60
C ASN A 302 -13.11 -6.52 16.22
N ASN A 303 -13.16 -5.49 17.09
CA ASN A 303 -12.03 -4.93 17.84
C ASN A 303 -10.94 -4.22 17.02
N TYR A 304 -11.10 -4.09 15.70
CA TYR A 304 -10.17 -3.35 14.88
C TYR A 304 -10.32 -1.83 15.07
N THR A 305 -9.20 -1.15 15.23
CA THR A 305 -9.10 0.30 15.17
C THR A 305 -8.77 0.74 13.75
N LEU A 306 -9.61 1.58 13.16
CA LEU A 306 -9.39 2.20 11.86
C LEU A 306 -8.36 3.33 11.97
N LEU A 307 -7.29 3.28 11.19
CA LEU A 307 -6.16 4.20 11.34
C LEU A 307 -6.24 5.47 10.48
N VAL A 308 -6.80 5.38 9.28
CA VAL A 308 -7.24 6.55 8.52
C VAL A 308 -8.72 6.74 8.85
N ALA A 309 -9.00 7.54 9.87
CA ALA A 309 -10.33 7.74 10.41
C ALA A 309 -10.66 9.23 10.57
N PRO A 310 -11.91 9.65 10.29
CA PRO A 310 -12.37 11.01 10.60
C PRO A 310 -12.42 11.24 12.12
N THR A 311 -12.07 12.44 12.57
CA THR A 311 -12.19 12.84 13.98
C THR A 311 -13.67 13.02 14.34
N ALA A 312 -14.11 12.36 15.40
CA ALA A 312 -15.52 12.34 15.83
C ALA A 312 -15.99 13.65 16.52
N ALA A 313 -15.10 14.58 16.83
CA ALA A 313 -15.44 15.78 17.59
C ALA A 313 -16.00 16.88 16.68
N GLY A 314 -17.33 16.85 16.48
CA GLY A 314 -18.09 17.93 15.85
C GLY A 314 -18.00 17.93 14.32
N ALA A 315 -18.92 17.23 13.66
CA ALA A 315 -19.02 17.27 12.21
C ALA A 315 -19.06 18.74 11.73
N ALA A 316 -18.04 19.11 10.97
CA ALA A 316 -17.89 20.43 10.38
C ALA A 316 -19.13 20.90 9.63
N ALA A 317 -19.39 22.21 9.63
CA ALA A 317 -20.34 22.80 8.68
C ALA A 317 -19.88 22.67 7.21
N ASN A 318 -18.59 22.36 6.95
CA ASN A 318 -17.98 22.33 5.60
C ASN A 318 -17.16 21.06 5.33
N VAL A 319 -17.80 19.90 5.45
CA VAL A 319 -17.13 18.59 5.39
C VAL A 319 -16.47 18.27 4.02
N GLU A 320 -16.89 18.94 2.94
CA GLU A 320 -16.25 18.87 1.62
C GLU A 320 -14.77 19.32 1.62
N GLN A 321 -14.37 20.15 2.58
CA GLN A 321 -12.99 20.65 2.68
C GLN A 321 -12.01 19.58 3.19
N TYR A 322 -12.49 18.52 3.84
CA TYR A 322 -11.63 17.51 4.46
C TYR A 322 -11.29 16.32 3.58
N LYS A 323 -12.02 16.10 2.49
CA LYS A 323 -11.84 14.91 1.62
C LYS A 323 -10.39 14.69 1.21
N GLY A 324 -9.64 15.78 0.99
CA GLY A 324 -8.24 15.75 0.65
C GLY A 324 -7.34 15.09 1.69
N TYR A 325 -7.61 15.29 2.99
CA TYR A 325 -6.80 14.76 4.08
C TYR A 325 -6.89 13.23 4.19
N PHE A 326 -7.96 12.65 3.64
CA PHE A 326 -8.21 11.21 3.63
C PHE A 326 -7.95 10.57 2.27
N SER A 327 -7.66 11.38 1.24
CA SER A 327 -7.57 10.88 -0.12
C SER A 327 -6.30 10.06 -0.34
N THR A 328 -6.49 8.81 -0.72
CA THR A 328 -5.45 7.84 -1.04
C THR A 328 -5.40 7.52 -2.53
N HIS A 329 -6.42 7.86 -3.33
CA HIS A 329 -6.49 7.57 -4.77
C HIS A 329 -6.47 8.84 -5.63
N ILE A 330 -5.74 8.78 -6.76
CA ILE A 330 -5.48 9.91 -7.64
C ILE A 330 -5.86 9.64 -9.11
N ARG A 331 -6.50 10.64 -9.73
CA ARG A 331 -7.07 10.54 -11.07
C ARG A 331 -6.04 10.77 -12.18
N TYR A 332 -6.19 10.14 -13.34
CA TYR A 332 -5.39 10.55 -14.51
C TYR A 332 -5.67 12.02 -14.86
N PRO A 333 -4.65 12.79 -15.28
CA PRO A 333 -4.89 14.09 -15.88
C PRO A 333 -5.67 13.87 -17.18
N GLN A 334 -6.86 14.44 -17.32
CA GLN A 334 -7.56 14.39 -18.61
C GLN A 334 -7.06 15.54 -19.51
N LEU A 335 -7.24 15.41 -20.82
CA LEU A 335 -6.81 16.43 -21.78
C LEU A 335 -7.83 17.57 -21.94
N THR A 336 -8.76 17.70 -21.00
CA THR A 336 -9.78 18.74 -21.00
C THR A 336 -9.29 19.95 -20.18
N ALA A 337 -9.72 21.17 -20.51
CA ALA A 337 -9.38 22.34 -19.70
C ALA A 337 -9.73 22.18 -18.19
N PRO A 338 -10.89 21.59 -17.81
CA PRO A 338 -11.23 21.32 -16.40
C PRO A 338 -10.30 20.34 -15.67
N SER A 339 -9.81 19.30 -16.36
CA SER A 339 -9.03 18.22 -15.74
C SER A 339 -7.52 18.47 -15.71
N ARG A 340 -7.05 19.48 -16.47
CA ARG A 340 -5.68 19.99 -16.41
C ARG A 340 -5.45 20.89 -15.20
N PHE A 341 -6.49 21.11 -14.40
CA PHE A 341 -6.47 22.04 -13.30
C PHE A 341 -6.40 21.30 -11.97
N LEU A 342 -5.33 21.59 -11.22
CA LEU A 342 -5.03 20.97 -9.94
C LEU A 342 -5.49 21.83 -8.76
N TRP A 343 -6.19 22.94 -8.98
CA TRP A 343 -6.78 23.80 -7.93
C TRP A 343 -8.30 23.87 -8.07
N SER A 344 -8.95 24.62 -7.17
CA SER A 344 -10.37 24.96 -7.28
C SER A 344 -10.66 25.80 -8.52
N ASP A 345 -11.68 25.45 -9.32
CA ASP A 345 -12.17 26.19 -10.50
C ASP A 345 -13.37 27.07 -10.11
N PRO A 346 -13.28 28.41 -10.17
CA PRO A 346 -14.41 29.29 -9.87
C PRO A 346 -15.53 29.24 -10.93
N GLY A 347 -15.42 28.42 -11.99
CA GLY A 347 -16.44 28.31 -13.04
C GLY A 347 -16.46 29.50 -14.00
N GLY A 348 -15.51 30.43 -13.89
CA GLY A 348 -15.46 31.68 -14.65
C GLY A 348 -14.38 31.71 -15.72
N GLY A 349 -14.74 31.33 -16.95
CA GLY A 349 -13.88 31.51 -18.13
C GLY A 349 -14.08 30.42 -19.17
N GLN A 350 -15.03 30.68 -20.07
CA GLN A 350 -15.48 29.92 -21.25
C GLN A 350 -14.64 28.70 -21.69
N PRO A 351 -15.27 27.56 -22.04
CA PRO A 351 -16.72 27.28 -22.00
C PRO A 351 -17.23 27.05 -20.55
N PRO A 352 -18.56 27.08 -20.30
CA PRO A 352 -19.13 27.01 -18.95
C PRO A 352 -18.71 25.72 -18.25
N ARG A 353 -18.08 25.87 -17.08
CA ARG A 353 -17.63 24.77 -16.23
C ARG A 353 -18.35 24.86 -14.90
N PRO A 354 -18.81 23.74 -14.33
CA PRO A 354 -19.27 23.74 -12.94
C PRO A 354 -18.13 24.26 -12.06
N GLN A 355 -18.45 25.13 -11.10
CA GLN A 355 -17.50 25.49 -10.06
C GLN A 355 -17.03 24.20 -9.38
N GLN A 356 -15.71 23.98 -9.34
CA GLN A 356 -15.11 22.84 -8.67
C GLN A 356 -14.27 23.35 -7.53
N ASP A 357 -14.86 23.46 -6.34
CA ASP A 357 -14.08 23.77 -5.15
C ASP A 357 -13.26 22.53 -4.75
N SER A 358 -11.93 22.66 -4.85
CA SER A 358 -10.99 21.65 -4.39
C SER A 358 -9.97 22.26 -3.43
N PHE A 359 -10.05 21.80 -2.19
CA PHE A 359 -9.29 22.32 -1.07
C PHE A 359 -8.01 21.53 -0.85
N TYR A 360 -7.02 22.18 -0.25
CA TYR A 360 -5.85 21.48 0.27
C TYR A 360 -6.26 20.46 1.34
N PRO A 361 -5.61 19.28 1.41
CA PRO A 361 -4.54 18.82 0.53
C PRO A 361 -5.06 18.08 -0.70
N GLY A 362 -6.36 17.96 -0.92
CA GLY A 362 -6.95 17.13 -1.97
C GLY A 362 -6.73 17.66 -3.37
N TYR A 363 -6.96 18.96 -3.58
CA TYR A 363 -6.72 19.63 -4.86
C TYR A 363 -7.34 18.87 -6.06
N GLY A 364 -7.14 19.34 -7.28
CA GLY A 364 -7.77 18.77 -8.48
C GLY A 364 -7.19 17.42 -8.93
N TYR A 365 -6.58 16.61 -8.06
CA TYR A 365 -6.00 15.32 -8.46
C TYR A 365 -6.57 14.12 -7.72
N VAL A 366 -7.29 14.31 -6.61
CA VAL A 366 -7.93 13.20 -5.91
C VAL A 366 -9.19 12.76 -6.63
N GLY A 367 -9.52 11.48 -6.53
CA GLY A 367 -10.71 10.90 -7.16
C GLY A 367 -10.37 9.79 -8.16
N SER A 368 -11.39 9.35 -8.90
CA SER A 368 -11.25 8.37 -9.97
C SER A 368 -11.84 8.90 -11.28
N ASN A 369 -11.30 8.42 -12.40
CA ASN A 369 -11.79 8.73 -13.74
C ASN A 369 -12.78 7.68 -14.28
N PHE A 370 -12.94 6.56 -13.58
CA PHE A 370 -13.81 5.46 -14.02
C PHE A 370 -15.15 5.43 -13.25
N VAL A 371 -15.28 6.24 -12.20
CA VAL A 371 -16.57 6.47 -11.52
C VAL A 371 -17.24 7.73 -12.07
N PRO A 372 -18.58 7.83 -12.03
CA PRO A 372 -19.29 9.05 -12.38
C PRO A 372 -18.79 10.27 -11.59
N VAL A 373 -18.81 11.44 -12.23
CA VAL A 373 -18.52 12.71 -11.56
C VAL A 373 -19.50 12.89 -10.39
N GLY A 374 -18.97 13.20 -9.21
CA GLY A 374 -19.76 13.33 -7.98
C GLY A 374 -19.90 12.05 -7.16
N THR A 375 -19.34 10.92 -7.62
CA THR A 375 -19.21 9.72 -6.79
C THR A 375 -17.98 9.83 -5.89
N PRO A 376 -18.11 9.66 -4.55
CA PRO A 376 -16.98 9.73 -3.64
C PRO A 376 -16.12 8.46 -3.80
N PHE A 377 -15.00 8.58 -4.52
CA PHE A 377 -14.03 7.50 -4.75
C PHE A 377 -12.61 8.07 -4.72
N TYR A 378 -12.10 8.32 -3.52
CA TYR A 378 -10.80 8.97 -3.30
C TYR A 378 -10.09 8.48 -2.03
N ALA A 379 -10.82 8.04 -1.00
CA ALA A 379 -10.29 7.56 0.28
C ALA A 379 -10.57 6.07 0.42
N ILE A 380 -9.88 5.27 -0.38
CA ILE A 380 -10.21 3.86 -0.61
C ILE A 380 -9.19 2.87 -0.06
N ASP A 381 -8.05 3.38 0.40
CA ASP A 381 -7.02 2.60 1.10
C ASP A 381 -7.08 2.90 2.59
N ASN A 382 -6.84 1.87 3.41
CA ASN A 382 -6.80 2.05 4.85
C ASN A 382 -5.90 1.01 5.53
N ILE A 383 -5.68 1.21 6.83
CA ILE A 383 -5.04 0.25 7.72
C ILE A 383 -5.95 0.13 8.95
N LEU A 384 -6.25 -1.10 9.34
CA LEU A 384 -7.00 -1.45 10.52
C LEU A 384 -6.13 -2.31 11.42
N VAL A 385 -6.12 -2.04 12.73
CA VAL A 385 -5.27 -2.77 13.69
C VAL A 385 -6.10 -3.34 14.82
N TRP A 386 -5.98 -4.64 15.07
CA TRP A 386 -6.43 -5.30 16.28
C TRP A 386 -5.22 -5.72 17.12
N PRO A 387 -4.92 -4.97 18.17
CA PRO A 387 -3.67 -5.15 18.93
C PRO A 387 -3.79 -5.96 20.22
N PHE A 388 -2.68 -6.61 20.60
CA PHE A 388 -2.62 -7.55 21.72
C PHE A 388 -2.68 -6.96 23.14
N GLN A 389 -2.24 -5.71 23.36
CA GLN A 389 -2.09 -5.12 24.70
C GLN A 389 -3.36 -4.45 25.29
N GLY A 390 -4.54 -4.56 24.65
CA GLY A 390 -5.72 -3.70 24.92
C GLY A 390 -5.49 -2.17 24.74
N PRO A 391 -6.56 -1.36 24.50
CA PRO A 391 -6.45 0.10 24.36
C PRO A 391 -5.98 0.79 25.67
N PRO A 392 -5.45 2.04 25.60
CA PRO A 392 -5.30 2.90 24.42
C PRO A 392 -4.01 2.66 23.63
N TYR A 393 -4.09 2.83 22.31
CA TYR A 393 -2.95 2.74 21.42
C TYR A 393 -2.72 4.04 20.67
N ASN A 394 -1.47 4.53 20.71
CA ASN A 394 -1.06 5.73 20.00
C ASN A 394 -0.46 5.35 18.64
N TYR A 395 -1.29 4.77 17.77
CA TYR A 395 -0.89 4.52 16.39
C TYR A 395 -0.74 5.84 15.66
N GLN A 396 0.33 5.94 14.87
CA GLN A 396 0.57 7.09 14.02
C GLN A 396 0.37 6.66 12.58
N THR A 397 -0.37 7.47 11.82
CA THR A 397 -0.73 7.16 10.43
C THR A 397 -0.44 8.35 9.55
N THR A 398 0.03 8.13 8.33
CA THR A 398 0.26 9.21 7.36
C THR A 398 -0.07 8.70 5.95
N ILE A 399 -0.89 9.42 5.22
CA ILE A 399 -1.06 9.22 3.78
C ILE A 399 0.07 9.97 3.08
N MET A 400 0.96 9.24 2.41
CA MET A 400 2.18 9.78 1.79
C MET A 400 1.87 10.49 0.47
N ASN A 401 1.30 11.69 0.57
CA ASN A 401 0.89 12.47 -0.57
C ASN A 401 2.09 13.12 -1.27
N LEU A 402 2.42 12.62 -2.45
CA LEU A 402 3.54 13.14 -3.26
C LEU A 402 3.21 14.47 -3.96
N VAL A 403 1.95 14.91 -4.03
CA VAL A 403 1.58 16.15 -4.71
C VAL A 403 1.70 17.34 -3.77
N THR A 404 1.12 17.27 -2.58
CA THR A 404 1.19 18.36 -1.59
C THR A 404 2.35 18.18 -0.61
N GLY A 405 2.83 16.95 -0.42
CA GLY A 405 3.72 16.62 0.68
C GLY A 405 2.96 16.36 1.98
N THR A 406 3.69 15.89 2.98
CA THR A 406 3.22 15.58 4.34
C THR A 406 4.20 16.18 5.36
N PRO A 407 3.74 16.51 6.58
CA PRO A 407 2.35 16.53 7.03
C PRO A 407 1.52 17.61 6.31
N PHE A 408 0.20 17.50 6.41
CA PHE A 408 -0.75 18.44 5.79
C PHE A 408 -0.93 19.72 6.60
N ASN A 409 0.17 20.43 6.85
CA ASN A 409 0.21 21.58 7.77
C ASN A 409 0.54 22.92 7.10
N ALA A 410 0.61 22.97 5.77
CA ALA A 410 0.79 24.23 5.03
C ALA A 410 -0.40 25.18 5.20
N VAL A 411 -1.53 24.66 5.68
CA VAL A 411 -2.81 25.34 5.85
C VAL A 411 -3.37 24.95 7.19
N ALA A 412 -3.88 25.91 7.95
CA ALA A 412 -4.65 25.61 9.14
C ALA A 412 -5.87 24.77 8.74
N ALA A 413 -5.85 23.50 9.11
CA ALA A 413 -6.98 22.62 8.89
C ALA A 413 -8.06 22.97 9.91
N ALA A 414 -9.28 23.27 9.46
CA ALA A 414 -10.41 23.30 10.37
C ALA A 414 -10.71 21.86 10.84
N ASP A 415 -11.38 21.68 11.98
CA ASP A 415 -11.87 20.38 12.49
C ASP A 415 -10.82 19.24 12.64
N ASN A 416 -9.54 19.60 12.70
CA ASN A 416 -8.40 18.72 13.04
C ASN A 416 -8.37 17.36 12.29
N PRO A 417 -8.44 17.31 10.94
CA PRO A 417 -8.28 16.08 10.18
C PRO A 417 -6.89 15.46 10.40
N PRO A 418 -6.69 14.18 10.05
CA PRO A 418 -5.38 13.55 10.13
C PRO A 418 -4.39 14.27 9.19
N GLN A 419 -3.48 15.04 9.78
CA GLN A 419 -2.43 15.75 9.02
C GLN A 419 -1.26 14.83 8.65
N GLY A 420 -1.18 13.66 9.27
CA GLY A 420 0.01 12.82 9.23
C GLY A 420 1.15 13.41 10.04
N ILE A 421 2.23 12.64 10.18
CA ILE A 421 3.40 12.99 11.00
C ILE A 421 4.72 12.84 10.26
N VAL A 422 4.74 12.09 9.15
CA VAL A 422 5.97 11.87 8.38
C VAL A 422 6.23 13.09 7.51
N ASN A 423 7.41 13.68 7.67
CA ASN A 423 7.84 14.80 6.84
C ASN A 423 8.29 14.30 5.45
N MET A 424 7.59 14.69 4.42
CA MET A 424 7.94 14.47 3.03
C MET A 424 7.49 15.68 2.21
N PRO A 425 8.40 16.47 1.59
CA PRO A 425 7.96 17.62 0.81
C PRO A 425 7.18 17.16 -0.43
N SER A 426 6.47 18.08 -1.09
CA SER A 426 5.90 17.84 -2.43
C SER A 426 6.96 17.31 -3.41
N ALA A 427 6.56 16.36 -4.24
CA ALA A 427 7.38 15.76 -5.28
C ALA A 427 7.16 16.37 -6.67
N PHE A 428 6.51 17.54 -6.76
CA PHE A 428 6.61 18.38 -7.94
C PHE A 428 8.07 18.74 -8.21
N GLY A 429 8.42 18.94 -9.48
CA GLY A 429 9.82 19.04 -9.90
C GLY A 429 10.52 20.24 -9.28
N ILE A 430 11.83 20.12 -9.08
CA ILE A 430 12.73 21.21 -8.64
C ILE A 430 12.78 22.34 -9.68
N PHE A 431 12.48 22.05 -10.95
CA PHE A 431 12.70 22.98 -12.06
C PHE A 431 11.57 24.00 -12.32
N ASN A 432 10.41 23.94 -11.65
CA ASN A 432 9.34 24.95 -11.82
C ASN A 432 8.11 24.71 -10.90
N PRO A 433 8.22 24.36 -9.60
CA PRO A 433 7.06 24.62 -8.75
C PRO A 433 6.89 26.15 -8.67
N PRO A 434 5.66 26.69 -8.71
CA PRO A 434 5.47 28.11 -8.44
C PRO A 434 6.16 28.49 -7.14
N PRO A 435 6.75 29.70 -7.02
CA PRO A 435 7.19 30.21 -5.73
C PRO A 435 6.07 30.01 -4.69
N ASN A 436 6.42 29.43 -3.53
CA ASN A 436 5.50 29.10 -2.42
C ASN A 436 4.57 27.88 -2.64
N TRP A 437 5.00 26.87 -3.39
CA TRP A 437 4.29 25.58 -3.47
C TRP A 437 4.55 24.66 -2.25
N PRO A 438 3.54 23.97 -1.70
CA PRO A 438 2.11 24.08 -2.02
C PRO A 438 1.51 25.38 -1.43
N PRO A 439 0.75 26.17 -2.20
CA PRO A 439 0.15 27.40 -1.68
C PRO A 439 -1.02 27.07 -0.75
N ALA A 440 -1.29 27.90 0.26
CA ALA A 440 -2.55 27.78 0.99
C ALA A 440 -3.76 27.94 0.03
N PRO A 441 -4.86 27.18 0.20
CA PRO A 441 -6.06 27.35 -0.60
C PRO A 441 -6.54 28.78 -0.41
N PRO A 442 -6.66 29.57 -1.49
CA PRO A 442 -7.17 30.93 -1.38
C PRO A 442 -8.64 30.93 -0.94
N ALA A 443 -9.07 32.00 -0.26
CA ALA A 443 -10.46 32.16 0.21
C ALA A 443 -11.51 32.10 -0.91
N ALA A 444 -11.10 32.43 -2.13
CA ALA A 444 -11.83 32.18 -3.37
C ALA A 444 -10.95 31.37 -4.31
N ALA A 445 -11.54 30.46 -5.07
CA ALA A 445 -10.83 29.61 -6.02
C ALA A 445 -9.89 30.45 -6.92
N PRO A 446 -8.59 30.09 -7.03
CA PRO A 446 -7.65 30.89 -7.78
C PRO A 446 -8.05 30.93 -9.26
N ASN A 447 -7.82 32.07 -9.91
CA ASN A 447 -8.04 32.17 -11.34
C ASN A 447 -7.27 31.08 -12.10
N TYR A 448 -7.91 30.51 -13.10
CA TYR A 448 -7.29 29.50 -13.97
C TYR A 448 -5.95 30.04 -14.52
N PRO A 449 -4.81 29.33 -14.33
CA PRO A 449 -3.47 29.81 -14.66
C PRO A 449 -3.18 29.82 -16.18
N GLY A 450 -4.23 29.71 -17.00
CA GLY A 450 -4.12 29.52 -18.44
C GLY A 450 -3.71 28.08 -18.83
N ILE A 451 -3.92 27.76 -20.10
CA ILE A 451 -3.64 26.43 -20.67
C ILE A 451 -2.16 26.06 -20.51
N GLY A 452 -1.24 27.02 -20.65
CA GLY A 452 0.20 26.81 -20.49
C GLY A 452 0.57 26.38 -19.07
N GLY A 453 0.11 27.10 -18.05
CA GLY A 453 0.34 26.77 -16.65
C GLY A 453 -0.27 25.42 -16.25
N ALA A 454 -1.51 25.18 -16.66
CA ALA A 454 -2.20 23.91 -16.43
C ALA A 454 -1.47 22.71 -17.07
N ARG A 455 -0.97 22.87 -18.30
CA ARG A 455 -0.13 21.86 -18.98
C ARG A 455 1.19 21.62 -18.25
N ASN A 456 1.82 22.66 -17.71
CA ASN A 456 3.06 22.52 -16.96
C ASN A 456 2.86 21.71 -15.66
N LEU A 457 1.80 21.97 -14.90
CA LEU A 457 1.48 21.25 -13.66
C LEU A 457 1.12 19.78 -13.90
N THR A 458 0.43 19.49 -15.00
CA THR A 458 0.07 18.12 -15.40
C THR A 458 1.16 17.39 -16.18
N SER A 459 2.26 18.06 -16.53
CA SER A 459 3.36 17.49 -17.29
C SER A 459 4.08 16.37 -16.52
N TRP A 460 4.87 15.58 -17.25
CA TRP A 460 5.74 14.56 -16.66
C TRP A 460 6.65 15.11 -15.57
N ALA A 461 7.15 16.35 -15.70
CA ALA A 461 8.05 16.96 -14.72
C ALA A 461 7.38 17.23 -13.35
N ASN A 462 6.06 17.16 -13.27
CA ASN A 462 5.25 17.41 -12.07
C ASN A 462 4.31 16.24 -11.80
N TYR A 463 3.00 16.42 -11.99
CA TYR A 463 1.99 15.41 -11.67
C TYR A 463 2.13 14.12 -12.51
N GLY A 464 2.54 14.23 -13.77
CA GLY A 464 2.59 13.09 -14.70
C GLY A 464 3.47 11.94 -14.21
N ARG A 465 4.66 12.21 -13.65
CA ARG A 465 5.51 11.15 -13.09
C ARG A 465 4.98 10.57 -11.78
N ILE A 466 4.26 11.37 -10.98
CA ILE A 466 3.64 10.92 -9.73
C ILE A 466 2.54 9.92 -10.09
N ARG A 467 1.58 10.33 -10.93
CA ARG A 467 0.48 9.46 -11.39
C ARG A 467 0.96 8.25 -12.18
N SER A 468 2.06 8.37 -12.94
CA SER A 468 2.65 7.23 -13.66
C SER A 468 3.38 6.24 -12.74
N THR A 469 3.78 6.67 -11.54
CA THR A 469 4.36 5.78 -10.53
C THR A 469 3.26 4.90 -9.94
N SER A 470 2.23 5.53 -9.39
CA SER A 470 1.03 4.88 -8.86
C SER A 470 -0.17 5.81 -8.98
N ASP A 471 -1.36 5.24 -9.00
CA ASP A 471 -2.64 5.89 -8.82
C ASP A 471 -3.15 5.90 -7.39
N HIS A 472 -2.39 5.31 -6.47
CA HIS A 472 -2.60 5.43 -5.03
C HIS A 472 -1.39 6.09 -4.36
N PHE A 473 -1.65 6.82 -3.28
CA PHE A 473 -0.64 7.20 -2.30
C PHE A 473 -0.39 6.04 -1.34
N ALA A 474 0.85 5.91 -0.90
CA ALA A 474 1.16 4.94 0.15
C ALA A 474 0.53 5.37 1.48
N VAL A 475 0.05 4.41 2.26
CA VAL A 475 -0.44 4.63 3.62
C VAL A 475 0.60 4.05 4.59
N PHE A 476 1.15 4.91 5.44
CA PHE A 476 2.12 4.56 6.46
C PHE A 476 1.45 4.44 7.81
N ALA A 477 1.85 3.45 8.61
CA ALA A 477 1.49 3.35 10.02
C ALA A 477 2.66 2.89 10.91
N ASN A 478 2.67 3.35 12.15
CA ASN A 478 3.55 2.85 13.22
C ASN A 478 2.72 2.04 14.21
N VAL A 479 2.88 0.71 14.23
CA VAL A 479 1.99 -0.24 14.93
C VAL A 479 2.65 -1.11 15.98
#